data_AF-M3H421-F1
#
_entry.id   AF-M3H421-F1
#
_cell.length_a   1.000
_cell.length_b   1.000
_cell.length_c   1.000
_cell.angle_alpha   90.00
_cell.angle_beta   90.00
_cell.angle_gamma   90.00
#
_symmetry.space_group_name_H-M   'P 1'
#
loop_
_entity.id
_entity.type
_entity.pdbx_description
1 polymer ?
#
loop_
_entity_poly.entity_id
_entity_poly.type
_entity_poly.pdbx_seq_one_letter_code
_entity_poly.pdbx_strand_id
1 'polypeptide(L)'
;MPDLLKDLYSKNVLERIAISFSKEIPSISEKEWIQKFKQKDWKQLELKQRIRRIGEVLAEVLPKPFPQSLLKITDSLEKSFEGKEIFLTIFLGDVVEILGIDYPK
;
A
#
# COMPACT_ATOMS: atom_id res chain seq x y z
N MET A 1 4.40 -23.23 14.89
CA MET A 1 3.81 -23.23 13.54
C MET A 1 4.59 -22.22 12.72
N PRO A 2 4.95 -22.51 11.47
CA PRO A 2 5.58 -21.51 10.61
C PRO A 2 4.61 -20.36 10.34
N ASP A 3 5.10 -19.13 10.30
CA ASP A 3 4.30 -17.96 9.97
C ASP A 3 3.74 -18.08 8.54
N LEU A 4 2.47 -17.70 8.35
CA LEU A 4 1.86 -17.72 7.02
C LEU A 4 2.41 -16.56 6.20
N LEU A 5 2.58 -16.76 4.89
CA LEU A 5 3.13 -15.73 4.01
C LEU A 5 2.30 -14.43 4.03
N LYS A 6 0.98 -14.52 4.23
CA LYS A 6 0.11 -13.34 4.37
C LYS A 6 0.45 -12.49 5.59
N ASP A 7 1.04 -13.07 6.63
CA ASP A 7 1.38 -12.38 7.88
C ASP A 7 2.63 -11.51 7.75
N LEU A 8 3.32 -11.56 6.61
CA LEU A 8 4.30 -10.55 6.19
C LEU A 8 3.70 -9.13 6.21
N TYR A 9 2.42 -8.96 5.89
CA TYR A 9 1.68 -7.70 6.14
C TYR A 9 1.28 -7.58 7.61
N SER A 10 2.28 -7.61 8.47
CA SER A 10 2.17 -7.47 9.91
C SER A 10 1.69 -6.07 10.31
N LYS A 11 1.36 -5.88 11.59
CA LYS A 11 1.00 -4.56 12.12
C LYS A 11 2.10 -3.51 11.84
N ASN A 12 3.36 -3.84 12.12
CA ASN A 12 4.50 -2.95 11.91
C ASN A 12 4.69 -2.57 10.43
N VAL A 13 4.51 -3.53 9.52
CA VAL A 13 4.61 -3.27 8.07
C VAL A 13 3.51 -2.33 7.60
N LEU A 14 2.27 -2.59 8.02
CA LEU A 14 1.14 -1.73 7.66
C LEU A 14 1.29 -0.32 8.24
N GLU A 15 1.86 -0.19 9.44
CA GLU A 15 2.18 1.11 10.05
C GLU A 15 3.24 1.87 9.24
N ARG A 16 4.33 1.21 8.80
CA ARG A 16 5.34 1.82 7.92
C ARG A 16 4.78 2.26 6.57
N ILE A 17 3.86 1.47 5.99
CA ILE A 17 3.13 1.85 4.78
C ILE A 17 2.25 3.08 5.07
N ALA A 18 1.47 3.06 6.15
CA ALA A 18 0.59 4.16 6.54
C ALA A 18 1.35 5.47 6.82
N ILE A 19 2.52 5.39 7.45
CA ILE A 19 3.44 6.53 7.66
C ILE A 19 3.88 7.10 6.31
N SER A 20 4.32 6.24 5.38
CA SER A 20 4.75 6.67 4.05
C SER A 20 3.61 7.33 3.28
N PHE A 21 2.39 6.79 3.38
CA PHE A 21 1.22 7.37 2.73
C PHE A 21 0.81 8.70 3.33
N SER A 22 0.82 8.81 4.66
CA SER A 22 0.42 10.05 5.36
C SER A 22 1.37 11.21 5.11
N LYS A 23 2.65 10.94 4.80
CA LYS A 23 3.62 11.98 4.39
C LYS A 23 3.22 12.67 3.09
N GLU A 24 2.76 11.90 2.11
CA GLU A 24 2.39 12.42 0.78
C GLU A 24 0.91 12.80 0.67
N ILE A 25 0.06 12.19 1.51
CA ILE A 25 -1.38 12.43 1.58
C ILE A 25 -1.75 12.83 3.03
N PRO A 26 -1.39 14.05 3.46
CA PRO A 26 -1.53 14.50 4.85
C PRO A 26 -2.99 14.65 5.32
N SER A 27 -3.95 14.59 4.40
CA SER A 27 -5.39 14.57 4.72
C SER A 27 -5.85 13.26 5.36
N ILE A 28 -5.08 12.17 5.26
CA ILE A 28 -5.42 10.86 5.81
C ILE A 28 -4.37 10.48 6.85
N SER A 29 -4.81 10.27 8.09
CA SER A 29 -3.92 9.88 9.19
C SER A 29 -3.49 8.42 9.11
N GLU A 30 -2.36 8.08 9.73
CA GLU A 30 -1.87 6.70 9.83
C GLU A 30 -2.95 5.74 10.36
N LYS A 31 -3.66 6.16 11.41
CA LYS A 31 -4.74 5.37 12.01
C LYS A 31 -5.87 5.11 11.02
N GLU A 32 -6.22 6.10 10.21
CA GLU A 32 -7.24 5.99 9.18
C GLU A 32 -6.82 5.04 8.06
N TRP A 33 -5.57 5.08 7.62
CA TRP A 33 -5.03 4.10 6.68
C TRP A 33 -5.14 2.67 7.19
N ILE A 34 -4.73 2.43 8.43
CA ILE A 34 -4.81 1.11 9.06
C ILE A 34 -6.26 0.62 9.12
N GLN A 35 -7.22 1.51 9.40
CA GLN A 35 -8.66 1.19 9.37
C GLN A 35 -9.14 0.84 7.95
N LYS A 36 -8.69 1.56 6.92
CA LYS A 36 -9.01 1.28 5.51
C LYS A 36 -8.44 -0.06 5.05
N PHE A 37 -7.22 -0.43 5.45
CA PHE A 37 -6.62 -1.74 5.14
C PHE A 37 -7.33 -2.87 5.89
N LYS A 38 -7.41 -2.76 7.22
CA LYS A 38 -7.90 -3.81 8.12
C LYS A 38 -9.41 -3.77 8.33
N GLN A 39 -10.15 -3.85 7.23
CA GLN A 39 -11.59 -4.04 7.31
C GLN A 39 -11.94 -5.40 7.93
N LYS A 40 -13.24 -5.65 8.16
CA LYS A 40 -13.73 -6.83 8.90
C LYS A 40 -13.24 -8.18 8.33
N ASP A 41 -12.99 -8.23 7.02
CA ASP A 41 -12.55 -9.41 6.28
C ASP A 41 -11.04 -9.64 6.29
N TRP A 42 -10.22 -8.71 6.78
CA TRP A 42 -8.74 -8.75 6.68
C TRP A 42 -8.11 -10.07 7.15
N LYS A 43 -8.65 -10.65 8.23
CA LYS A 43 -8.14 -11.93 8.77
C LYS A 43 -8.35 -13.10 7.81
N GLN A 44 -9.38 -13.03 6.97
CA GLN A 44 -9.72 -14.05 5.98
C GLN A 44 -8.94 -13.86 4.67
N LEU A 45 -8.45 -12.65 4.41
CA LEU A 45 -7.70 -12.35 3.19
C LEU A 45 -6.36 -13.10 3.14
N GLU A 46 -6.12 -13.75 2.00
CA GLU A 46 -4.83 -14.31 1.62
C GLU A 46 -3.87 -13.24 1.10
N LEU A 47 -2.60 -13.60 0.93
CA LEU A 47 -1.54 -12.64 0.59
C LEU A 47 -1.88 -11.74 -0.61
N LYS A 48 -2.28 -12.33 -1.75
CA LYS A 48 -2.62 -11.54 -2.94
C LYS A 48 -3.80 -10.60 -2.70
N GLN A 49 -4.76 -11.01 -1.88
CA GLN A 49 -5.92 -10.17 -1.56
C GLN A 49 -5.52 -9.01 -0.62
N ARG A 50 -4.55 -9.22 0.29
CA ARG A 50 -3.97 -8.15 1.11
C ARG A 50 -3.20 -7.15 0.25
N ILE A 51 -2.39 -7.62 -0.70
CA ILE A 51 -1.69 -6.78 -1.69
C ILE A 51 -2.71 -5.92 -2.44
N ARG A 52 -3.73 -6.56 -3.02
CA ARG A 52 -4.79 -5.89 -3.77
C ARG A 52 -5.54 -4.85 -2.94
N ARG A 53 -5.93 -5.19 -1.71
CA ARG A 53 -6.59 -4.27 -0.78
C ARG A 53 -5.77 -3.00 -0.54
N ILE A 54 -4.45 -3.11 -0.36
CA ILE A 54 -3.59 -1.95 -0.13
C ILE A 54 -3.51 -1.10 -1.42
N GLY A 55 -3.36 -1.74 -2.57
CA GLY A 55 -3.33 -1.06 -3.88
C GLY A 55 -4.63 -0.30 -4.16
N GLU A 56 -5.79 -0.93 -3.98
CA GLU A 56 -7.11 -0.32 -4.16
C GLU A 56 -7.31 0.88 -3.22
N VAL A 57 -7.01 0.71 -1.93
CA VAL A 57 -7.14 1.77 -0.93
C VAL A 57 -6.27 2.98 -1.26
N LEU A 58 -5.05 2.78 -1.78
CA LEU A 58 -4.19 3.87 -2.22
C LEU A 58 -4.75 4.52 -3.50
N ALA A 59 -5.15 3.72 -4.49
CA ALA A 59 -5.65 4.19 -5.78
C ALA A 59 -6.89 5.08 -5.65
N GLU A 60 -7.80 4.76 -4.71
CA GLU A 60 -9.03 5.52 -4.45
C GLU A 60 -8.77 6.98 -4.01
N VAL A 61 -7.64 7.24 -3.36
CA VAL A 61 -7.37 8.54 -2.72
C VAL A 61 -6.14 9.24 -3.28
N LEU A 62 -5.45 8.62 -4.24
CA LEU A 62 -4.24 9.17 -4.83
C LEU A 62 -4.59 10.45 -5.64
N PRO A 63 -3.93 11.59 -5.36
CA PRO A 63 -4.19 12.83 -6.10
C PRO A 63 -3.87 12.69 -7.59
N LYS A 64 -4.63 13.38 -8.45
CA LYS A 64 -4.31 13.48 -9.88
C LYS A 64 -3.30 14.63 -10.14
N PRO A 65 -2.34 14.47 -11.06
CA PRO A 65 -2.08 13.29 -11.88
C PRO A 65 -1.37 12.19 -11.06
N PHE A 66 -1.94 10.98 -11.09
CA PHE A 66 -1.50 9.89 -10.22
C PHE A 66 -0.03 9.47 -10.41
N PRO A 67 0.58 9.50 -11.62
CA PRO A 67 1.96 9.02 -11.76
C PRO A 67 2.95 9.82 -10.91
N GLN A 68 2.76 11.14 -10.80
CA GLN A 68 3.62 12.00 -9.99
C GLN A 68 3.43 11.74 -8.49
N SER A 69 2.18 11.56 -8.05
CA SER A 69 1.87 11.23 -6.65
C SER A 69 2.34 9.83 -6.28
N LEU A 70 2.23 8.86 -7.20
CA LEU A 70 2.70 7.49 -6.99
C LEU A 70 4.22 7.44 -6.87
N LEU A 71 4.96 8.18 -7.71
CA LEU A 71 6.42 8.26 -7.63
C LEU A 71 6.88 8.76 -6.25
N LYS A 72 6.26 9.81 -5.70
CA LYS A 72 6.60 10.31 -4.36
C LYS A 72 6.34 9.28 -3.26
N ILE A 73 5.23 8.54 -3.35
CA ILE A 73 4.91 7.45 -2.44
C ILE A 73 5.97 6.35 -2.54
N THR A 74 6.36 5.95 -3.76
CA THR A 74 7.41 4.97 -4.01
C THR A 74 8.74 5.40 -3.39
N ASP A 75 9.17 6.65 -3.62
CA ASP A 75 10.39 7.21 -3.02
C ASP A 75 10.37 7.20 -1.49
N SER A 76 9.21 7.44 -0.87
CA SER A 76 9.04 7.35 0.59
C SER A 76 9.11 5.90 1.09
N LEU A 77 8.55 4.96 0.32
CA LEU A 77 8.58 3.53 0.64
C LEU A 77 9.98 2.94 0.49
N GLU A 78 10.75 3.32 -0.53
CA GLU A 78 12.13 2.85 -0.73
C GLU A 78 13.06 3.25 0.41
N LYS A 79 12.83 4.41 1.04
CA LYS A 79 13.55 4.82 2.25
C LYS A 79 13.15 4.02 3.48
N SER A 80 11.94 3.45 3.45
CA SER A 80 11.37 2.72 4.57
C SER A 80 11.72 1.24 4.49
N PHE A 81 11.70 0.62 3.31
CA PHE A 81 11.82 -0.82 3.09
C PHE A 81 13.11 -1.18 2.33
N GLU A 82 13.83 -2.19 2.81
CA GLU A 82 15.11 -2.62 2.21
C GLU A 82 15.20 -4.14 2.06
N GLY A 83 16.13 -4.58 1.20
CA GLY A 83 16.40 -5.99 0.97
C GLY A 83 15.15 -6.78 0.60
N LYS A 84 14.85 -7.84 1.35
CA LYS A 84 13.69 -8.71 1.10
C LYS A 84 12.36 -8.03 1.39
N GLU A 85 12.33 -6.96 2.20
CA GLU A 85 11.08 -6.27 2.52
C GLU A 85 10.55 -5.42 1.36
N ILE A 86 11.37 -5.15 0.33
CA ILE A 86 10.92 -4.48 -0.90
C ILE A 86 9.76 -5.27 -1.54
N PHE A 87 9.69 -6.59 -1.38
CA PHE A 87 8.55 -7.39 -1.81
C PHE A 87 7.20 -6.88 -1.29
N LEU A 88 7.18 -6.25 -0.11
CA LEU A 88 5.97 -5.75 0.52
C LEU A 88 5.38 -4.53 -0.19
N THR A 89 6.12 -3.90 -1.09
CA THR A 89 5.66 -2.77 -1.93
C THR A 89 5.08 -3.22 -3.27
N ILE A 90 4.93 -4.53 -3.52
CA ILE A 90 4.39 -5.07 -4.79
C ILE A 90 2.96 -4.56 -5.12
N PHE A 91 2.21 -4.09 -4.11
CA PHE A 91 0.90 -3.44 -4.31
C PHE A 91 0.98 -2.17 -5.19
N LEU A 92 2.16 -1.55 -5.35
CA LEU A 92 2.34 -0.43 -6.27
C LEU A 92 2.01 -0.82 -7.71
N GLY A 93 2.25 -2.09 -8.09
CA GLY A 93 1.83 -2.63 -9.39
C GLY A 93 0.31 -2.62 -9.56
N ASP A 94 -0.44 -2.97 -8.51
CA ASP A 94 -1.91 -2.92 -8.54
C ASP A 94 -2.42 -1.48 -8.72
N VAL A 95 -1.75 -0.49 -8.13
CA VAL A 95 -2.11 0.93 -8.32
C VAL A 95 -1.94 1.35 -9.78
N VAL A 96 -0.82 0.95 -10.41
CA VAL A 96 -0.58 1.20 -11.84
C VAL A 96 -1.61 0.47 -12.71
N GLU A 97 -1.98 -0.76 -12.37
CA GLU A 97 -3.03 -1.50 -13.08
C GLU A 97 -4.38 -0.77 -13.01
N ILE A 98 -4.77 -0.27 -11.84
CA ILE A 98 -6.06 0.39 -11.61
C ILE A 98 -6.12 1.76 -12.29
N LEU A 99 -5.10 2.60 -12.12
CA LEU A 99 -5.12 3.99 -12.56
C LEU A 99 -4.47 4.20 -13.94
N GLY A 100 -3.59 3.29 -14.36
CA GLY A 100 -2.81 3.40 -15.60
C GLY A 100 -3.63 3.25 -16.88
N ILE A 101 -4.86 2.75 -16.81
CA ILE A 101 -5.78 2.70 -17.97
C ILE A 101 -5.97 4.11 -18.55
N ASP A 102 -6.05 5.13 -17.69
CA ASP A 102 -6.20 6.54 -18.11
C ASP A 102 -4.86 7.21 -18.47
N TYR A 103 -3.72 6.54 -18.27
CA TYR A 103 -2.37 7.06 -18.45
C TYR A 103 -1.44 6.02 -19.13
N PRO A 104 -1.66 5.70 -20.42
CA PRO A 104 -0.98 4.60 -21.12
C PRO A 104 0.49 4.86 -21.49
N LYS A 105 1.08 5.99 -21.09
CA LYS A 105 2.43 6.44 -21.49
C LYS A 105 3.45 6.25 -20.39
#